data_AF-A0A239BKR3-F1
#
_entry.id   AF-A0A239BKR3-F1
#
_cell.length_a   1.000
_cell.length_b   1.000
_cell.length_c   1.000
_cell.angle_alpha   90.00
_cell.angle_beta   90.00
_cell.angle_gamma   90.00
#
_symmetry.space_group_name_H-M   'P 1'
#
loop_
_entity.id
_entity.type
_entity.pdbx_description
1 polymer ?
#
loop_
_entity_poly.entity_id
_entity_poly.type
_entity_poly.pdbx_seq_one_letter_code
_entity_poly.pdbx_strand_id
1 'polypeptide(L)'
;MDLKRIDNLWRFLCLKNNLTPQHQVGLKVSYAVRKGTQRLIHQFNPKLLLDSSLYLEDVKFQENLVHRTYQAQRRRFGIKQKTFSPASTAVFFPNELLKLGLKFDLEVRQDRHEHYSIRIGPFNPKNIYDILDTVNLISRTFWVKNFFAEGIRN
;
A
#
# COMPACT_ATOMS: atom_id res chain seq x y z
N MET A 1 11.98 12.83 -14.95
CA MET A 1 10.59 13.26 -15.20
C MET A 1 9.62 12.58 -14.23
N ASP A 2 9.78 11.29 -13.97
CA ASP A 2 8.87 10.51 -13.10
C ASP A 2 8.81 10.93 -11.62
N LEU A 3 9.91 11.40 -11.04
CA LEU A 3 9.93 11.84 -9.64
C LEU A 3 9.03 13.05 -9.40
N LYS A 4 9.11 14.07 -10.27
CA LYS A 4 8.23 15.25 -10.24
C LYS A 4 6.77 14.85 -10.44
N ARG A 5 6.51 13.86 -11.31
CA ARG A 5 5.16 13.32 -11.51
C ARG A 5 4.63 12.70 -10.20
N ILE A 6 5.39 11.81 -9.56
CA ILE A 6 4.97 11.17 -8.31
C ILE A 6 4.71 12.21 -7.22
N ASP A 7 5.61 13.19 -7.06
CA ASP A 7 5.43 14.30 -6.11
C ASP A 7 4.14 15.08 -6.38
N ASN A 8 3.89 15.46 -7.65
CA ASN A 8 2.66 16.16 -8.05
C ASN A 8 1.40 15.35 -7.75
N LEU A 9 1.42 14.02 -8.00
CA LEU A 9 0.29 13.15 -7.69
C LEU A 9 -0.03 13.16 -6.17
N TRP A 10 0.99 13.01 -5.32
CA TRP A 10 0.80 13.00 -3.87
C TRP A 10 0.35 14.35 -3.32
N ARG A 11 0.96 15.45 -3.78
CA ARG A 11 0.57 16.81 -3.38
C ARG A 11 -0.88 17.10 -3.77
N PHE A 12 -1.26 16.82 -5.02
CA PHE A 12 -2.62 17.03 -5.49
C PHE A 12 -3.63 16.21 -4.69
N LEU A 13 -3.35 14.91 -4.48
CA LEU A 13 -4.26 14.03 -3.77
C LEU A 13 -4.42 14.47 -2.31
N CYS A 14 -3.33 14.83 -1.63
CA CYS A 14 -3.40 15.31 -0.25
C CYS A 14 -4.17 16.63 -0.15
N LEU A 15 -3.90 17.59 -1.05
CA LEU A 15 -4.63 18.87 -1.13
C LEU A 15 -6.14 18.64 -1.27
N LYS A 16 -6.55 17.79 -2.22
CA LYS A 16 -7.96 17.50 -2.50
C LYS A 16 -8.68 16.79 -1.35
N ASN A 17 -7.96 16.11 -0.48
CA ASN A 17 -8.53 15.41 0.68
C ASN A 17 -8.33 16.17 2.01
N ASN A 18 -7.78 17.39 1.97
CA ASN A 18 -7.40 18.15 3.16
C ASN A 18 -6.49 17.34 4.11
N LEU A 19 -5.51 16.65 3.53
CA LEU A 19 -4.52 15.85 4.26
C LEU A 19 -3.15 16.52 4.21
N THR A 20 -2.38 16.40 5.29
CA THR A 20 -1.02 16.93 5.36
C THR A 20 0.00 15.82 5.06
N PRO A 21 0.70 15.85 3.91
CA PRO A 21 1.73 14.88 3.61
C PRO A 21 3.01 15.18 4.39
N GLN A 22 3.57 14.16 5.02
CA GLN A 22 4.93 14.15 5.50
C GLN A 22 5.83 13.65 4.37
N HIS A 23 6.77 14.49 3.94
CA HIS A 23 7.72 14.17 2.89
C HIS A 23 9.11 14.04 3.48
N GLN A 24 9.77 12.91 3.22
CA GLN A 24 11.13 12.63 3.67
C GLN A 24 11.99 12.17 2.50
N VAL A 25 13.20 12.73 2.42
CA VAL A 25 14.18 12.41 1.39
C VAL A 25 15.43 11.86 2.06
N GLY A 26 15.73 10.59 1.82
CA GLY A 26 16.98 9.94 2.21
C GLY A 26 17.46 9.02 1.08
N LEU A 27 17.93 7.81 1.43
CA LEU A 27 18.23 6.77 0.44
C LEU A 27 17.00 6.35 -0.38
N LYS A 28 15.82 6.46 0.23
CA LYS A 28 14.51 6.36 -0.41
C LYS A 28 13.74 7.66 -0.18
N VAL A 29 12.87 7.99 -1.13
CA VAL A 29 11.87 9.05 -0.98
C VAL A 29 10.64 8.43 -0.33
N SER A 30 10.06 9.10 0.65
CA SER A 30 8.86 8.65 1.38
C SER A 30 7.81 9.75 1.47
N TYR A 31 6.56 9.39 1.17
CA TYR A 31 5.38 10.20 1.40
C TYR A 31 4.51 9.48 2.42
N ALA A 32 4.28 10.08 3.59
CA ALA A 32 3.42 9.52 4.62
C ALA A 32 2.24 10.44 4.91
N VAL A 33 1.05 9.85 5.05
CA VAL A 33 -0.20 10.57 5.32
C VAL A 33 -0.97 9.82 6.39
N ARG A 34 -1.53 10.53 7.38
CA ARG A 34 -2.37 9.94 8.41
C ARG A 34 -3.82 10.38 8.23
N LYS A 35 -4.76 9.46 8.38
CA LYS A 35 -6.19 9.73 8.40
C LYS A 35 -6.87 8.87 9.48
N GLY A 36 -7.28 9.50 10.57
CA GLY A 36 -7.82 8.80 11.73
C GLY A 36 -6.82 7.79 12.28
N THR A 37 -7.23 6.52 12.37
CA THR A 37 -6.39 5.42 12.86
C THR A 37 -5.47 4.80 11.80
N GLN A 38 -5.52 5.27 10.56
CA GLN A 38 -4.76 4.69 9.45
C GLN A 38 -3.58 5.59 9.06
N ARG A 39 -2.50 4.95 8.63
CA ARG A 39 -1.32 5.59 8.05
C ARG A 39 -1.03 4.98 6.69
N LEU A 40 -0.90 5.85 5.70
CA LEU A 40 -0.52 5.51 4.33
C LEU A 40 0.92 5.98 4.10
N ILE A 41 1.77 5.12 3.56
CA ILE A 41 3.17 5.44 3.27
C ILE A 41 3.51 4.95 1.86
N HIS A 42 3.97 5.83 0.99
CA HIS A 42 4.56 5.45 -0.29
C HIS A 42 6.06 5.69 -0.26
N GLN A 43 6.84 4.64 -0.44
CA GLN A 43 8.29 4.71 -0.37
C GLN A 43 8.91 4.13 -1.64
N PHE A 44 9.87 4.82 -2.24
CA PHE A 44 10.56 4.36 -3.43
C PHE A 44 12.01 4.80 -3.49
N ASN A 45 12.85 4.00 -4.16
CA ASN A 45 14.20 4.38 -4.50
C ASN A 45 14.19 5.33 -5.72
N PRO A 46 14.68 6.58 -5.61
CA PRO A 46 14.67 7.51 -6.74
C PRO A 46 15.54 7.06 -7.91
N LYS A 47 16.52 6.17 -7.67
CA LYS A 47 17.39 5.59 -8.72
C LYS A 47 16.78 4.33 -9.36
N LEU A 48 15.85 3.67 -8.68
CA LEU A 48 15.21 2.43 -9.14
C LEU A 48 13.74 2.40 -8.73
N LEU A 49 12.86 2.96 -9.56
CA LEU A 49 11.42 3.05 -9.29
C LEU A 49 10.71 1.68 -9.21
N LEU A 50 11.35 0.61 -9.70
CA LEU A 50 10.87 -0.76 -9.50
C LEU A 50 10.97 -1.19 -8.02
N ASP A 51 11.86 -0.59 -7.23
CA ASP A 51 11.87 -0.69 -5.77
C ASP A 51 10.97 0.41 -5.18
N SER A 52 9.67 0.27 -5.43
CA SER A 52 8.62 1.14 -4.91
C SER A 52 7.58 0.32 -4.15
N SER A 53 7.13 0.80 -3.00
CA SER A 53 6.17 0.10 -2.15
C SER A 53 5.18 1.08 -1.53
N LEU A 54 3.94 0.65 -1.44
CA LEU A 54 2.89 1.35 -0.71
C LEU A 54 2.50 0.53 0.51
N TYR A 55 2.43 1.19 1.66
CA TYR A 55 2.03 0.64 2.93
C TYR A 55 0.76 1.33 3.38
N LEU A 56 -0.22 0.56 3.84
CA LEU A 56 -1.40 1.04 4.54
C LEU A 56 -1.52 0.25 5.84
N GLU A 57 -1.34 0.93 6.96
CA GLU A 57 -1.25 0.31 8.28
C GLU A 57 -2.14 1.03 9.30
N ASP A 58 -2.60 0.29 10.31
CA ASP A 58 -3.11 0.89 11.53
C ASP A 58 -1.97 1.58 12.29
N VAL A 59 -2.21 2.78 12.81
CA VAL A 59 -1.22 3.54 13.61
C VAL A 59 -0.79 2.78 14.87
N LYS A 60 -1.65 1.88 15.37
CA LYS A 60 -1.38 1.05 16.55
C LYS A 60 -0.77 -0.31 16.23
N PHE A 61 -0.53 -0.62 14.95
CA PHE A 61 0.04 -1.89 14.54
C PHE A 61 1.42 -2.13 15.17
N GLN A 62 1.63 -3.32 15.72
CA GLN A 62 2.87 -3.70 16.40
C GLN A 62 3.59 -4.82 15.66
N GLU A 63 4.71 -4.49 15.00
CA GLU A 63 5.49 -5.44 14.19
C GLU A 63 6.05 -6.61 15.01
N ASN A 64 6.40 -6.38 16.28
CA ASN A 64 6.87 -7.40 17.21
C ASN A 64 5.77 -8.37 17.67
N LEU A 65 4.49 -8.06 17.43
CA LEU A 65 3.34 -8.90 17.81
C LEU A 65 2.62 -9.51 16.59
N VAL A 66 3.25 -9.51 15.41
CA VAL A 66 2.69 -10.15 14.22
C VAL A 66 2.49 -11.64 14.47
N HIS A 67 1.28 -12.12 14.24
CA HIS A 67 0.93 -13.53 14.43
C HIS A 67 0.33 -14.16 13.16
N ARG A 68 -0.14 -13.36 12.20
CA ARG A 68 -0.58 -13.83 10.89
C ARG A 68 0.06 -13.00 9.80
N THR A 69 0.57 -13.68 8.77
CA THR A 69 1.13 -13.05 7.57
C THR A 69 0.60 -13.78 6.36
N TYR A 70 0.02 -13.02 5.43
CA TYR A 70 -0.52 -13.49 4.17
C TYR A 70 0.26 -12.82 3.05
N GLN A 71 0.70 -13.60 2.07
CA GLN A 71 1.45 -13.07 0.94
C GLN A 71 0.91 -13.62 -0.38
N ALA A 72 0.86 -12.76 -1.39
CA ALA A 72 0.55 -13.11 -2.76
C ALA A 72 1.58 -12.44 -3.67
N GLN A 73 2.12 -13.20 -4.62
CA GLN A 73 3.09 -12.68 -5.59
C GLN A 73 2.49 -12.62 -6.97
N ARG A 74 2.71 -11.50 -7.66
CA ARG A 74 2.34 -11.39 -9.06
C ARG A 74 3.16 -12.40 -9.87
N ARG A 75 2.48 -13.22 -10.67
CA ARG A 75 3.16 -14.10 -11.63
C ARG A 75 3.93 -13.25 -12.63
N ARG A 76 5.23 -13.51 -12.74
CA ARG A 76 6.10 -12.89 -13.74
C ARG A 76 6.69 -14.02 -14.58
N PHE A 77 6.61 -13.88 -15.90
CA PHE A 77 7.14 -14.88 -16.81
C PHE A 77 8.65 -15.08 -16.56
N GLY A 78 9.10 -16.34 -16.47
CA GLY A 78 10.51 -16.69 -16.25
C GLY A 78 11.03 -16.53 -14.81
N ILE A 79 10.22 -16.06 -13.85
CA ILE A 79 10.64 -15.91 -12.44
C ILE A 79 9.92 -16.96 -11.60
N LYS A 80 10.70 -17.84 -10.93
CA LYS A 80 10.15 -18.77 -9.93
C LYS A 80 9.58 -17.97 -8.76
N GLN A 81 8.31 -18.19 -8.45
CA GLN A 81 7.67 -17.59 -7.28
C GLN A 81 8.42 -18.04 -6.02
N LYS A 82 8.63 -17.13 -5.07
CA LYS A 82 9.24 -17.52 -3.80
C LYS A 82 8.27 -18.45 -3.08
N THR A 83 8.77 -19.62 -2.66
CA THR A 83 8.01 -20.55 -1.84
C THR A 83 7.76 -19.88 -0.49
N PHE A 84 6.50 -19.59 -0.20
CA PHE A 84 6.09 -18.99 1.08
C PHE A 84 6.28 -20.01 2.20
N SER A 85 6.71 -19.55 3.38
CA SER A 85 6.91 -20.42 4.53
C SER A 85 5.59 -21.07 4.98
N PRO A 86 5.60 -22.23 5.65
CA PRO A 86 4.38 -22.83 6.20
C PRO A 86 3.64 -21.94 7.20
N ALA A 87 4.33 -20.97 7.83
CA ALA A 87 3.75 -19.98 8.74
C ALA A 87 2.96 -18.87 8.02
N SER A 88 3.18 -18.68 6.72
CA SER A 88 2.32 -17.83 5.88
C SER A 88 1.16 -18.68 5.37
N THR A 89 0.14 -18.85 6.21
CA THR A 89 -1.10 -19.51 5.84
C THR A 89 -1.75 -18.75 4.68
N ALA A 90 -1.91 -19.38 3.51
CA ALA A 90 -2.65 -18.81 2.37
C ALA A 90 -4.18 -18.74 2.59
N VAL A 91 -4.64 -18.93 3.82
CA VAL A 91 -6.04 -19.17 4.18
C VAL A 91 -6.64 -17.87 4.71
N PHE A 92 -7.54 -17.26 3.94
CA PHE A 92 -8.15 -15.93 4.11
C PHE A 92 -7.39 -14.74 3.52
N PHE A 93 -7.30 -14.71 2.19
CA PHE A 93 -7.30 -13.42 1.49
C PHE A 93 -8.74 -13.08 1.10
N PRO A 94 -9.28 -11.91 1.48
CA PRO A 94 -10.51 -11.40 0.89
C PRO A 94 -10.44 -11.45 -0.63
N ASN A 95 -11.46 -12.01 -1.28
CA ASN A 95 -11.48 -12.23 -2.72
C ASN A 95 -11.24 -10.93 -3.51
N GLU A 96 -11.65 -9.80 -2.94
CA GLU A 96 -11.47 -8.46 -3.49
C GLU A 96 -9.99 -8.09 -3.68
N LEU A 97 -9.11 -8.58 -2.79
CA LEU A 97 -7.67 -8.30 -2.82
C LEU A 97 -6.89 -9.26 -3.73
N LEU A 98 -7.45 -10.42 -4.07
CA LEU A 98 -6.84 -11.32 -5.05
C LEU A 98 -6.64 -10.62 -6.40
N LYS A 99 -7.55 -9.70 -6.76
CA LYS A 99 -7.41 -8.86 -7.97
C LYS A 99 -6.19 -7.93 -7.90
N LEU A 100 -5.79 -7.47 -6.71
CA LEU A 100 -4.56 -6.70 -6.52
C LEU A 100 -3.32 -7.59 -6.66
N GLY A 101 -3.39 -8.84 -6.21
CA GLY A 101 -2.32 -9.84 -6.37
C GLY A 101 -1.94 -10.16 -7.82
N LEU A 102 -2.83 -9.86 -8.78
CA LEU A 102 -2.54 -9.94 -10.22
C LEU A 102 -1.65 -8.79 -10.70
N LYS A 103 -1.66 -7.64 -10.02
CA LYS A 103 -0.95 -6.42 -10.40
C LYS A 103 0.28 -6.15 -9.54
N PHE A 104 0.24 -6.56 -8.28
CA PHE A 104 1.24 -6.28 -7.26
C PHE A 104 1.61 -7.54 -6.50
N ASP A 105 2.85 -7.58 -6.01
CA ASP A 105 3.20 -8.41 -4.87
C ASP A 105 2.56 -7.77 -3.63
N LEU A 106 1.80 -8.56 -2.88
CA LEU A 106 0.94 -8.15 -1.79
C LEU A 106 1.32 -8.91 -0.53
N GLU A 107 1.39 -8.20 0.58
CA GLU A 107 1.64 -8.74 1.91
C GLU A 107 0.66 -8.09 2.89
N VAL A 108 -0.01 -8.91 3.68
CA VAL A 108 -0.94 -8.50 4.73
C VAL A 108 -0.47 -9.13 6.03
N ARG A 109 -0.22 -8.29 7.03
CA ARG A 109 0.21 -8.70 8.36
C ARG A 109 -0.86 -8.30 9.37
N GLN A 110 -1.13 -9.17 10.33
CA GLN A 110 -2.04 -8.91 11.43
C GLN A 110 -1.31 -9.15 12.76
N ASP A 111 -1.35 -8.18 13.65
CA ASP A 111 -0.82 -8.32 15.01
C ASP A 111 -1.84 -9.00 15.94
N ARG A 112 -1.41 -9.39 17.15
CA ARG A 112 -2.27 -10.06 18.15
C ARG A 112 -3.43 -9.18 18.66
N HIS A 113 -3.43 -7.89 18.37
CA HIS A 113 -4.48 -6.93 18.71
C HIS A 113 -5.43 -6.67 17.54
N GLU A 114 -5.36 -7.51 16.50
CA GLU A 114 -6.17 -7.42 15.28
C GLU A 114 -5.93 -6.14 14.46
N HIS A 115 -4.78 -5.49 14.63
CA HIS A 115 -4.37 -4.39 13.76
C HIS A 115 -3.69 -4.91 12.49
N TYR A 116 -3.89 -4.20 11.38
CA TYR A 116 -3.41 -4.62 10.07
C TYR A 116 -2.28 -3.74 9.54
N SER A 117 -1.34 -4.36 8.83
CA SER A 117 -0.34 -3.72 7.98
C SER A 117 -0.38 -4.36 6.60
N ILE A 118 -0.75 -3.59 5.59
CA ILE A 118 -0.78 -4.04 4.21
C ILE A 118 0.35 -3.37 3.43
N ARG A 119 1.10 -4.17 2.68
CA ARG A 119 2.14 -3.72 1.78
C ARG A 119 1.86 -4.22 0.37
N ILE A 120 1.98 -3.32 -0.62
CA ILE A 120 1.99 -3.68 -2.04
C ILE A 120 3.24 -3.16 -2.73
N GLY A 121 3.77 -3.92 -3.68
CA GLY A 121 4.89 -3.50 -4.51
C GLY A 121 5.06 -4.39 -5.74
N PRO A 122 5.67 -3.93 -6.84
CA PRO A 122 6.10 -2.57 -7.08
C PRO A 122 4.90 -1.63 -7.32
N PHE A 123 4.85 -0.50 -6.62
CA PHE A 123 3.76 0.48 -6.75
C PHE A 123 4.24 1.76 -7.46
N ASN A 124 4.01 1.90 -8.76
CA ASN A 124 4.40 3.08 -9.53
C ASN A 124 3.16 3.72 -10.19
N PRO A 125 2.42 4.57 -9.47
CA PRO A 125 1.17 5.14 -9.97
C PRO A 125 1.44 6.06 -11.16
N LYS A 126 0.63 5.94 -12.21
CA LYS A 126 0.71 6.79 -13.40
C LYS A 126 -0.20 8.02 -13.27
N ASN A 127 -1.30 7.88 -12.55
CA ASN A 127 -2.28 8.93 -12.32
C ASN A 127 -2.85 8.86 -10.89
N ILE A 128 -3.69 9.82 -10.52
CA ILE A 128 -4.30 9.91 -9.18
C ILE A 128 -5.27 8.76 -8.89
N TYR A 129 -5.92 8.22 -9.93
CA TYR A 129 -6.91 7.14 -9.79
C TYR A 129 -6.24 5.82 -9.44
N ASP A 130 -5.03 5.55 -9.96
CA ASP A 130 -4.23 4.40 -9.55
C ASP A 130 -3.99 4.39 -8.04
N ILE A 131 -3.77 5.56 -7.44
CA ILE A 131 -3.61 5.72 -5.99
C ILE A 131 -4.98 5.58 -5.30
N LEU A 132 -5.96 6.39 -5.71
CA LEU A 132 -7.27 6.47 -5.08
C LEU A 132 -7.96 5.10 -5.06
N ASP A 133 -8.09 4.45 -6.20
CA ASP A 133 -8.81 3.18 -6.33
C ASP A 133 -8.08 2.06 -5.58
N THR A 134 -6.74 2.02 -5.63
CA THR A 134 -5.96 0.99 -4.91
C THR A 134 -6.07 1.18 -3.39
N VAL A 135 -5.87 2.41 -2.89
CA VAL A 135 -5.94 2.67 -1.45
C VAL A 135 -7.35 2.49 -0.91
N ASN A 136 -8.37 2.99 -1.62
CA ASN A 136 -9.76 2.84 -1.18
C ASN A 136 -10.24 1.40 -1.25
N LEU A 137 -9.77 0.60 -2.22
CA LEU A 137 -10.06 -0.84 -2.24
C LEU A 137 -9.53 -1.52 -0.98
N ILE A 138 -8.23 -1.36 -0.66
CA ILE A 138 -7.62 -1.94 0.54
C ILE A 138 -8.34 -1.42 1.81
N SER A 139 -8.63 -0.12 1.86
CA SER A 139 -9.27 0.50 3.02
C SER A 139 -10.69 -0.01 3.27
N ARG A 140 -11.47 -0.21 2.20
CA ARG A 140 -12.81 -0.79 2.29
C ARG A 140 -12.76 -2.25 2.73
N THR A 141 -11.79 -3.01 2.25
CA THR A 141 -11.68 -4.43 2.61
C THR A 141 -11.37 -4.64 4.09
N PHE A 142 -10.43 -3.88 4.68
CA PHE A 142 -9.98 -4.13 6.06
C PHE A 142 -10.63 -3.23 7.12
N TRP A 143 -11.12 -2.04 6.73
CA TRP A 143 -11.68 -1.07 7.67
C TRP A 143 -13.07 -0.55 7.27
N VAL A 144 -13.68 -1.10 6.23
CA VAL A 144 -15.07 -0.79 5.78
C VAL A 144 -15.28 0.71 5.54
N LYS A 145 -14.22 1.44 5.16
CA LYS A 145 -14.26 2.88 4.91
C LYS A 145 -13.27 3.30 3.83
N ASN A 146 -13.55 4.42 3.17
CA ASN A 146 -12.65 5.01 2.19
C ASN A 146 -11.55 5.87 2.86
N PHE A 147 -10.31 5.71 2.40
CA PHE A 147 -9.20 6.56 2.83
C PHE A 147 -9.26 7.93 2.14
N PHE A 148 -9.51 7.97 0.84
CA PHE A 148 -9.71 9.21 0.09
C PHE A 148 -11.19 9.39 -0.23
N ALA A 149 -11.67 10.63 -0.24
CA ALA A 149 -13.03 10.94 -0.69
C ALA A 149 -13.19 10.60 -2.18
N GLU A 150 -14.31 9.99 -2.56
CA GLU A 150 -14.57 9.58 -3.95
C GLU A 150 -14.97 10.77 -4.86
N GLY A 151 -15.37 11.91 -4.29
CA GLY A 151 -15.76 13.15 -4.99
C GLY A 151 -14.62 13.90 -5.69
N ILE A 152 -13.45 13.26 -5.85
CA ILE A 152 -12.33 13.78 -6.66
C ILE A 152 -12.54 13.44 -8.15
N ARG A 153 -13.53 12.58 -8.45
CA ARG A 153 -14.03 12.34 -9.81
C ARG A 153 -14.85 13.57 -10.24
N ASN A 154 -14.20 14.53 -10.87
CA ASN A 154 -14.86 15.51 -11.74
C ASN A 154 -15.03 14.90 -13.13
#